data_AF-A0A7S3AAG3-F1
#
_entry.id   AF-A0A7S3AAG3-F1
#
_cell.length_a   1.000
_cell.length_b   1.000
_cell.length_c   1.000
_cell.angle_alpha   90.00
_cell.angle_beta   90.00
_cell.angle_gamma   90.00
#
_symmetry.space_group_name_H-M   'P 1'
#
loop_
_entity.id
_entity.type
_entity.pdbx_description
1 polymer ?
#
loop_
_entity_poly.entity_id
_entity_poly.type
_entity_poly.pdbx_seq_one_letter_code
_entity_poly.pdbx_strand_id
1 'polypeptide(L)'
;MTESGVLRGRVRAGPKMDVKYAKHGVDKQNKGLRHFAIRVCSKVREKRATSHNELADDLVKENFDGKEEGAFNERNPKANREFDEKNIRRRVYDALNVLMAMNIVEKNKKQILWRGLPTMEDEESVKTLQGQIALKREAVDKKRARVAELIAQRKALTRLSSRNKEIATDQSLRIEIPFIVVRTGPSTGIDLEVEAGGEAVSPFAVHH
;
A
#
# COMPACT_ATOMS: atom_id res chain seq x y z
N MET A 1 -57.54 -23.06 51.54
CA MET A 1 -57.35 -21.73 52.16
C MET A 1 -55.93 -21.31 51.88
N THR A 2 -55.79 -20.13 51.25
CA THR A 2 -54.71 -19.12 51.41
C THR A 2 -53.26 -19.55 51.12
N GLU A 3 -52.42 -18.85 50.35
CA GLU A 3 -52.47 -17.61 49.58
C GLU A 3 -51.23 -17.63 48.66
N SER A 4 -51.37 -17.31 47.37
CA SER A 4 -50.26 -17.08 46.46
C SER A 4 -49.58 -15.73 46.76
N GLY A 5 -48.48 -15.75 47.52
CA GLY A 5 -47.68 -14.58 47.81
C GLY A 5 -46.74 -14.21 46.66
N VAL A 6 -47.14 -13.23 45.84
CA VAL A 6 -46.26 -12.60 44.84
C VAL A 6 -45.29 -11.67 45.57
N LEU A 7 -44.02 -12.08 45.70
CA LEU A 7 -42.94 -11.25 46.22
C LEU A 7 -42.57 -10.18 45.17
N ARG A 8 -43.18 -8.99 45.25
CA ARG A 8 -42.71 -7.78 44.55
C ARG A 8 -41.40 -7.31 45.17
N GLY A 9 -40.27 -7.69 44.56
CA GLY A 9 -38.96 -7.11 44.87
C GLY A 9 -38.91 -5.64 44.45
N ARG A 10 -38.83 -4.74 45.43
CA ARG A 10 -38.58 -3.31 45.22
C ARG A 10 -37.10 -3.12 44.90
N VAL A 11 -36.75 -3.00 43.62
CA VAL A 11 -35.39 -2.63 43.20
C VAL A 11 -35.14 -1.20 43.68
N ARG A 12 -34.26 -1.04 44.68
CA ARG A 12 -33.78 0.29 45.08
C ARG A 12 -32.93 0.83 43.93
N ALA A 13 -33.45 1.82 43.21
CA ALA A 13 -32.65 2.62 42.29
C ALA A 13 -31.53 3.28 43.09
N GLY A 14 -30.28 2.93 42.79
CA GLY A 14 -29.11 3.65 43.30
C GLY A 14 -29.16 5.13 42.88
N PRO A 15 -28.43 6.02 43.57
CA PRO A 15 -28.45 7.43 43.26
C PRO A 15 -28.01 7.63 41.81
N LYS A 16 -28.89 8.25 41.02
CA LYS A 16 -28.55 8.72 39.67
C LYS A 16 -27.42 9.72 39.85
N MET A 17 -26.21 9.34 39.41
CA MET A 17 -25.13 10.28 39.21
C MET A 17 -25.55 11.19 38.08
N ASP A 18 -26.20 12.31 38.41
CA ASP A 18 -26.34 13.44 37.51
C ASP A 18 -24.93 13.98 37.27
N VAL A 19 -24.23 13.37 36.32
CA VAL A 19 -23.02 13.93 35.72
C VAL A 19 -23.52 15.13 34.91
N LYS A 20 -23.71 16.24 35.63
CA LYS A 20 -23.82 17.56 35.04
C LYS A 20 -22.49 17.78 34.32
N TYR A 21 -22.46 17.48 33.02
CA TYR A 21 -21.47 18.08 32.13
C TYR A 21 -21.74 19.58 32.16
N ALA A 22 -21.11 20.25 33.12
CA ALA A 22 -21.04 21.69 33.14
C ALA A 22 -20.46 22.12 31.80
N LYS A 23 -21.26 22.82 30.99
CA LYS A 23 -20.83 23.55 29.79
C LYS A 23 -19.93 24.73 30.19
N HIS A 24 -18.80 24.44 30.82
CA HIS A 24 -17.72 25.38 31.12
C HIS A 24 -16.47 24.84 30.43
N GLY A 25 -16.16 25.29 29.21
CA GLY A 25 -14.93 24.80 28.58
C GLY A 25 -14.57 25.27 27.19
N VAL A 26 -15.39 26.07 26.52
CA VAL A 26 -15.06 26.52 25.15
C VAL A 26 -13.79 27.40 25.14
N ASP A 27 -13.56 28.20 26.19
CA ASP A 27 -12.37 29.07 26.26
C ASP A 27 -11.10 28.37 26.80
N LYS A 28 -11.26 27.27 27.56
CA LYS A 28 -10.14 26.44 28.04
C LYS A 28 -9.62 25.46 26.99
N GLN A 29 -10.38 25.23 25.92
CA GLN A 29 -10.02 24.29 24.85
C GLN A 29 -8.84 24.76 23.99
N ASN A 30 -8.52 26.05 23.95
CA ASN A 30 -7.47 26.61 23.10
C ASN A 30 -6.04 26.50 23.67
N LYS A 31 -5.83 25.87 24.83
CA LYS A 31 -4.50 25.72 25.46
C LYS A 31 -4.08 24.28 25.75
N GLY A 32 -4.88 23.29 25.35
CA GLY A 32 -4.58 21.87 25.59
C GLY A 32 -3.59 21.29 24.57
N LEU A 33 -2.98 20.13 24.89
CA LEU A 33 -2.06 19.44 23.96
C LEU A 33 -2.74 19.10 22.62
N ARG A 34 -4.04 18.77 22.61
CA ARG A 34 -4.81 18.56 21.38
C ARG A 34 -4.77 19.78 20.47
N HIS A 35 -4.93 20.98 21.03
CA HIS A 35 -4.87 22.22 20.26
C HIS A 35 -3.47 22.39 19.64
N PHE A 36 -2.42 22.27 20.45
CA PHE A 36 -1.04 22.36 19.97
C PHE A 36 -0.70 21.29 18.93
N ALA A 37 -1.13 20.04 19.12
CA ALA A 37 -0.88 18.97 18.17
C ALA A 37 -1.53 19.24 16.80
N ILE A 38 -2.76 19.75 16.78
CA ILE A 38 -3.46 20.12 15.54
C ILE A 38 -2.74 21.29 14.85
N ARG A 39 -2.32 22.31 15.61
CA ARG A 39 -1.61 23.47 15.06
C ARG A 39 -0.22 23.11 14.53
N VAL A 40 0.55 22.34 15.29
CA VAL A 40 1.87 21.81 14.86
C VAL A 40 1.71 20.98 13.59
N CYS A 41 0.76 20.03 13.55
CA CYS A 41 0.52 19.21 12.36
C CYS A 41 0.16 20.07 11.14
N SER A 42 -0.74 21.04 11.31
CA SER A 42 -1.15 21.92 10.21
C SER A 42 0.00 22.78 9.69
N LYS A 43 0.84 23.32 10.59
CA LYS A 43 1.97 24.18 10.21
C LYS A 43 3.08 23.39 9.51
N VAL A 44 3.39 22.17 9.97
CA VAL A 44 4.36 21.29 9.28
C VAL A 44 3.83 20.89 7.91
N ARG A 45 2.53 20.63 7.77
CA ARG A 45 1.90 20.30 6.48
C ARG A 45 1.98 21.45 5.48
N GLU A 46 1.73 22.67 5.92
CA GLU A 46 1.78 23.88 5.09
C GLU A 46 3.22 24.18 4.65
N LYS A 47 4.17 24.21 5.58
CA LYS A 47 5.56 24.56 5.30
C LYS A 47 6.35 23.45 4.60
N ARG A 48 5.90 22.19 4.69
CA ARG A 48 6.56 20.95 4.22
C ARG A 48 7.91 20.64 4.86
N ALA A 49 8.70 21.66 5.21
CA ALA A 49 9.95 21.57 5.94
C ALA A 49 10.05 22.74 6.92
N THR A 50 10.38 22.46 8.18
CA THR A 50 10.50 23.48 9.23
C THR A 50 11.47 23.00 10.31
N SER A 51 11.67 23.77 11.38
CA SER A 51 12.47 23.36 12.53
C SER A 51 11.68 23.45 13.84
N HIS A 52 12.17 22.77 14.88
CA HIS A 52 11.54 22.82 16.20
C HIS A 52 11.38 24.25 16.71
N ASN A 53 12.44 25.07 16.62
CA ASN A 53 12.45 26.42 17.18
C ASN A 53 11.50 27.33 16.39
N GLU A 54 11.54 27.22 15.07
CA GLU A 54 10.64 27.97 14.18
C GLU A 54 9.16 27.65 14.47
N LEU A 55 8.81 26.37 14.63
CA LEU A 55 7.45 25.96 15.00
C LEU A 55 7.03 26.51 16.35
N ALA A 56 7.91 26.49 17.34
CA ALA A 56 7.61 27.01 18.66
C ALA A 56 7.41 28.53 18.61
N ASP A 57 8.28 29.25 17.91
CA ASP A 57 8.22 30.71 17.81
C ASP A 57 6.97 31.17 17.02
N ASP A 58 6.59 30.45 15.96
CA ASP A 58 5.35 30.70 15.20
C ASP A 58 4.10 30.53 16.08
N LEU A 59 4.02 29.44 16.85
CA LEU A 59 2.87 29.19 17.72
C LEU A 59 2.81 30.15 18.90
N VAL A 60 3.96 30.60 19.39
CA VAL A 60 4.06 31.66 20.39
C VAL A 60 3.49 32.97 19.83
N LYS A 61 3.92 33.40 18.65
CA LYS A 61 3.40 34.62 17.99
C LYS A 61 1.89 34.55 17.79
N GLU A 62 1.38 33.47 17.21
CA GLU A 62 -0.06 33.28 16.96
C GLU A 62 -0.90 33.33 18.25
N ASN A 63 -0.37 32.81 19.37
CA ASN A 63 -1.09 32.75 20.64
C ASN A 63 -1.02 34.07 21.45
N PHE A 64 -0.14 35.00 21.06
CA PHE A 64 -0.05 36.34 21.63
C PHE A 64 -0.70 37.40 20.74
N ASP A 65 -0.64 37.24 19.42
CA ASP A 65 -1.29 38.14 18.44
C ASP A 65 -2.80 37.88 18.33
N GLY A 66 -3.26 36.66 18.61
CA GLY A 66 -4.69 36.31 18.62
C GLY A 66 -5.49 36.76 19.85
N LYS A 67 -4.89 37.54 20.76
CA LYS A 67 -5.51 38.02 22.01
C LYS A 67 -5.87 39.51 21.91
N GLU A 68 -6.86 39.86 21.08
CA GLU A 68 -7.57 41.15 21.25
C GLU A 68 -8.84 41.02 22.10
N GLU A 69 -9.44 39.84 22.30
CA GLU A 69 -10.66 39.75 23.10
C GLU A 69 -10.64 38.52 24.02
N GLY A 70 -10.52 38.74 25.34
CA GLY A 70 -10.83 37.69 26.32
C GLY A 70 -9.99 37.64 27.60
N ALA A 71 -10.26 38.58 28.50
CA ALA A 71 -10.26 38.45 29.96
C ALA A 71 -8.95 38.15 30.75
N PHE A 72 -8.56 39.17 31.52
CA PHE A 72 -8.20 39.15 32.95
C PHE A 72 -7.15 38.15 33.46
N ASN A 73 -5.90 38.62 33.54
CA ASN A 73 -5.13 38.53 34.79
C ASN A 73 -4.04 39.61 34.80
N GLU A 74 -4.40 40.81 35.28
CA GLU A 74 -3.53 41.97 35.52
C GLU A 74 -2.65 41.78 36.76
N ARG A 75 -1.86 40.69 36.80
CA ARG A 75 -0.71 40.60 37.70
C ARG A 75 0.48 40.16 36.90
N ASN A 76 1.22 41.16 36.42
CA ASN A 76 2.48 41.06 35.69
C ASN A 76 2.38 40.41 34.29
N PRO A 77 1.98 41.18 33.26
CA PRO A 77 1.82 40.69 31.89
C PRO A 77 3.11 40.10 31.29
N LYS A 78 4.29 40.49 31.79
CA LYS A 78 5.58 39.94 31.35
C LYS A 78 5.82 38.52 31.85
N ALA A 79 5.57 38.26 33.14
CA ALA A 79 5.77 36.93 33.73
C ALA A 79 4.82 35.87 33.15
N ASN A 80 3.58 36.27 32.82
CA ASN A 80 2.60 35.38 32.21
C ASN A 80 2.95 35.03 30.75
N ARG A 81 3.56 35.97 30.01
CA ARG A 81 4.08 35.72 28.65
C ARG A 81 5.22 34.71 28.65
N GLU A 82 6.20 34.87 29.54
CA GLU A 82 7.32 33.93 29.67
C GLU A 82 6.87 32.51 30.07
N PHE A 83 5.86 32.42 30.93
CA PHE A 83 5.28 31.13 31.33
C PHE A 83 4.56 30.44 30.15
N ASP A 84 3.69 31.18 29.45
CA ASP A 84 2.97 30.69 28.27
C ASP A 84 3.97 30.26 27.17
N GLU A 85 5.05 31.02 26.95
CA GLU A 85 6.11 30.65 25.97
C GLU A 85 6.79 29.32 26.33
N LYS A 86 7.23 29.16 27.59
CA LYS A 86 7.85 27.91 28.06
C LYS A 86 6.88 26.73 27.94
N ASN A 87 5.59 26.96 28.21
CA ASN A 87 4.57 25.94 28.07
C ASN A 87 4.39 25.50 26.61
N ILE A 88 4.26 26.46 25.68
CA ILE A 88 4.11 26.18 24.24
C ILE A 88 5.32 25.40 23.74
N ARG A 89 6.55 25.85 24.05
CA ARG A 89 7.78 25.12 23.69
C ARG A 89 7.74 23.67 24.17
N ARG A 90 7.34 23.42 25.43
CA ARG A 90 7.21 22.05 25.97
C ARG A 90 6.18 21.22 25.20
N ARG A 91 5.05 21.81 24.85
CA ARG A 91 3.94 21.13 24.13
C ARG A 91 4.28 20.81 22.68
N VAL A 92 5.09 21.65 22.01
CA VAL A 92 5.57 21.37 20.65
C VAL A 92 6.41 20.09 20.61
N TYR A 93 7.28 19.86 21.60
CA TYR A 93 8.00 18.59 21.71
C TYR A 93 7.05 17.39 21.89
N ASP A 94 6.05 17.50 22.77
CA ASP A 94 5.07 16.42 22.98
C ASP A 94 4.34 16.09 21.68
N ALA A 95 3.87 17.11 20.95
CA ALA A 95 3.18 16.93 19.67
C ALA A 95 4.08 16.30 18.60
N LEU A 96 5.29 16.83 18.42
CA LEU A 96 6.23 16.31 17.42
C LEU A 96 6.62 14.86 17.69
N ASN A 97 6.83 14.48 18.95
CA ASN A 97 7.20 13.10 19.30
C ASN A 97 6.12 12.10 18.90
N VAL A 98 4.85 12.44 19.13
CA VAL A 98 3.72 11.61 18.70
C VAL A 98 3.61 11.60 17.18
N LEU A 99 3.73 12.75 16.51
CA LEU A 99 3.67 12.80 15.04
C LEU A 99 4.81 12.04 14.36
N MET A 100 6.00 12.01 14.97
CA MET A 100 7.13 11.18 14.51
C MET A 100 6.85 9.69 14.71
N ALA A 101 6.31 9.30 15.88
CA ALA A 101 5.95 7.91 16.15
C ALA A 101 4.86 7.39 15.19
N MET A 102 3.94 8.26 14.76
CA MET A 102 2.91 7.96 13.76
C MET A 102 3.42 8.07 12.31
N ASN A 103 4.73 8.30 12.09
CA ASN A 103 5.36 8.49 10.78
C ASN A 103 4.71 9.60 9.93
N ILE A 104 4.09 10.59 10.57
CA ILE A 104 3.46 11.73 9.89
C ILE A 104 4.50 12.80 9.55
N VAL A 105 5.49 12.95 10.42
CA VAL A 105 6.62 13.87 10.26
C VAL A 105 7.93 13.14 10.52
N GLU A 106 8.99 13.58 9.86
CA GLU A 106 10.33 13.01 10.01
C GLU A 106 11.32 14.07 10.51
N LYS A 107 12.19 13.70 11.43
CA LYS A 107 13.26 14.58 11.93
C LYS A 107 14.59 14.23 11.28
N ASN A 108 15.12 15.14 10.49
CA ASN A 108 16.49 15.08 9.97
C ASN A 108 17.34 16.17 10.64
N LYS A 109 18.15 15.78 11.64
CA LYS A 109 18.94 16.71 12.46
C LYS A 109 18.05 17.80 13.11
N LYS A 110 18.13 19.04 12.61
CA LYS A 110 17.33 20.19 13.07
C LYS A 110 16.07 20.43 12.23
N GLN A 111 15.93 19.74 11.10
CA GLN A 111 14.81 19.89 10.19
C GLN A 111 13.72 18.85 10.49
N ILE A 112 12.47 19.27 10.37
CA ILE A 112 11.25 18.49 10.50
C ILE A 112 10.58 18.54 9.13
N LEU A 113 10.40 17.37 8.52
CA LEU A 113 9.85 17.19 7.18
C LEU A 113 8.45 16.58 7.28
N TRP A 114 7.53 17.07 6.46
CA TRP A 114 6.19 16.49 6.32
C TRP A 114 6.25 15.22 5.47
N ARG A 115 5.84 14.06 6.03
CA ARG A 115 5.72 12.81 5.25
C ARG A 115 4.31 12.60 4.69
N GLY A 116 3.27 12.84 5.47
CA GLY A 116 1.89 12.56 5.07
C GLY A 116 1.06 12.00 6.22
N LEU A 117 -0.23 11.76 6.01
CA LEU A 117 -1.02 11.03 6.98
C LEU A 117 -0.94 9.53 6.64
N PRO A 118 -0.76 8.63 7.62
CA PRO A 118 -0.82 7.19 7.37
C PRO A 118 -2.27 6.83 7.06
N THR A 119 -2.60 6.70 5.78
CA THR A 119 -3.88 6.15 5.33
C THR A 119 -3.72 4.63 5.27
N MET A 120 -4.53 3.88 6.03
CA MET A 120 -4.50 2.40 6.01
C MET A 120 -4.77 1.84 4.59
N GLU A 121 -5.47 2.61 3.75
CA GLU A 121 -5.71 2.31 2.34
C GLU A 121 -4.42 2.30 1.50
N ASP A 122 -3.38 3.02 1.92
CA ASP A 122 -2.12 3.11 1.17
C ASP A 122 -1.30 1.81 1.26
N GLU A 123 -1.32 1.09 2.38
CA GLU A 123 -0.52 -0.14 2.51
C GLU A 123 -1.10 -1.33 1.72
N GLU A 124 -2.40 -1.53 1.78
CA GLU A 124 -3.07 -2.60 1.03
C GLU A 124 -3.07 -2.32 -0.48
N SER A 125 -3.27 -1.05 -0.87
CA SER A 125 -3.16 -0.65 -2.27
C SER A 125 -1.74 -0.80 -2.80
N VAL A 126 -0.70 -0.44 -2.04
CA VAL A 126 0.71 -0.68 -2.42
C VAL A 126 0.99 -2.16 -2.60
N LYS A 127 0.54 -3.05 -1.70
CA LYS A 127 0.70 -4.51 -1.85
C LYS A 127 0.00 -5.02 -3.11
N THR A 128 -1.22 -4.56 -3.36
CA THR A 128 -1.99 -4.92 -4.56
C THR A 128 -1.28 -4.47 -5.83
N LEU A 129 -0.78 -3.23 -5.88
CA LEU A 129 -0.01 -2.70 -6.99
C LEU A 129 1.30 -3.49 -7.22
N GLN A 130 2.00 -3.87 -6.16
CA GLN A 130 3.19 -4.73 -6.25
C GLN A 130 2.86 -6.10 -6.87
N GLY A 131 1.73 -6.71 -6.48
CA GLY A 131 1.24 -7.95 -7.09
C GLY A 131 0.95 -7.79 -8.58
N GLN A 132 0.28 -6.70 -8.98
CA GLN A 132 0.01 -6.40 -10.39
C GLN A 132 1.29 -6.18 -11.20
N ILE A 133 2.31 -5.53 -10.61
CA ILE A 133 3.62 -5.34 -11.24
C ILE A 133 4.28 -6.70 -11.50
N ALA A 134 4.25 -7.61 -10.52
CA ALA A 134 4.83 -8.95 -10.66
C ALA A 134 4.16 -9.74 -11.78
N LEU A 135 2.83 -9.77 -11.82
CA LEU A 135 2.07 -10.44 -12.89
C LEU A 135 2.37 -9.86 -14.27
N LYS A 136 2.44 -8.52 -14.40
CA LYS A 136 2.78 -7.87 -15.66
C LYS A 136 4.21 -8.19 -16.11
N ARG A 137 5.17 -8.30 -15.18
CA ARG A 137 6.55 -8.70 -15.50
C ARG A 137 6.60 -10.12 -16.05
N GLU A 138 5.94 -11.07 -15.39
CA GLU A 138 5.88 -12.46 -15.88
C GLU A 138 5.26 -12.53 -17.29
N ALA A 139 4.19 -11.77 -17.54
CA ALA A 139 3.57 -11.70 -18.86
C ALA A 139 4.52 -11.11 -19.92
N VAL A 140 5.33 -10.12 -19.57
CA VAL A 140 6.35 -9.56 -20.47
C VAL A 140 7.43 -10.59 -20.77
N ASP A 141 7.90 -11.33 -19.78
CA ASP A 141 8.94 -12.35 -19.97
C ASP A 141 8.45 -13.49 -20.86
N LYS A 142 7.21 -13.97 -20.67
CA LYS A 142 6.58 -14.95 -21.57
C LYS A 142 6.49 -14.43 -23.01
N LYS A 143 6.07 -13.18 -23.20
CA LYS A 143 6.01 -12.56 -24.54
C LYS A 143 7.39 -12.43 -25.18
N ARG A 144 8.41 -12.06 -24.41
CA ARG A 144 9.80 -11.98 -24.90
C ARG A 144 10.31 -13.36 -25.34
N ALA A 145 10.08 -14.40 -24.55
CA ALA A 145 10.45 -15.77 -24.90
C ALA A 145 9.75 -16.22 -26.19
N ARG A 146 8.45 -15.95 -26.33
CA ARG A 146 7.70 -16.29 -27.55
C ARG A 146 8.22 -15.56 -28.78
N VAL A 147 8.56 -14.28 -28.67
CA VAL A 147 9.15 -13.51 -29.77
C VAL A 147 10.52 -14.08 -30.16
N ALA A 148 11.36 -14.43 -29.19
CA ALA A 148 12.66 -15.04 -29.47
C ALA A 148 12.53 -16.38 -30.23
N GLU A 149 11.57 -17.22 -29.83
CA GLU A 149 11.24 -18.47 -30.51
C GLU A 149 10.78 -18.21 -31.96
N LEU A 150 9.86 -17.26 -32.17
CA LEU A 150 9.37 -16.90 -33.51
C LEU A 150 10.49 -16.36 -34.42
N ILE A 151 11.40 -15.56 -33.88
CA ILE A 151 12.58 -15.09 -34.62
C ILE A 151 13.49 -16.25 -35.02
N ALA A 152 13.72 -17.21 -34.11
CA ALA A 152 14.52 -18.39 -34.40
C ALA A 152 13.87 -19.25 -35.49
N GLN A 153 12.56 -19.50 -35.41
CA GLN A 153 11.80 -20.20 -36.44
C GLN A 153 11.87 -19.50 -37.79
N ARG A 154 11.68 -18.16 -37.82
CA ARG A 154 11.78 -17.37 -39.07
C ARG A 154 13.16 -17.49 -39.70
N LYS A 155 14.23 -17.35 -38.90
CA LYS A 155 15.61 -17.52 -39.37
C LYS A 155 15.85 -18.92 -39.93
N ALA A 156 15.38 -19.96 -39.24
CA ALA A 156 15.51 -21.35 -39.69
C ALA A 156 14.79 -21.59 -41.03
N LEU A 157 13.54 -21.14 -41.16
CA LEU A 157 12.76 -21.27 -42.38
C LEU A 157 13.36 -20.48 -43.54
N THR A 158 13.84 -19.25 -43.31
CA THR A 158 14.53 -18.46 -44.35
C THR A 158 15.79 -19.17 -44.83
N ARG A 159 16.62 -19.68 -43.91
CA ARG A 159 17.84 -20.43 -44.26
C ARG A 159 17.51 -21.72 -45.03
N LEU A 160 16.52 -22.47 -44.58
CA LEU A 160 16.07 -23.70 -45.26
C LEU A 160 15.56 -23.39 -46.67
N SER A 161 14.74 -22.34 -46.82
CA SER A 161 14.23 -21.91 -48.13
C SER A 161 15.35 -21.48 -49.06
N SER A 162 16.30 -20.66 -48.61
CA SER A 162 17.46 -20.26 -49.43
C SER A 162 18.28 -21.47 -49.87
N ARG A 163 18.61 -22.38 -48.95
CA ARG A 163 19.35 -23.62 -49.27
C ARG A 163 18.58 -24.48 -50.28
N ASN A 164 17.27 -24.65 -50.11
CA ASN A 164 16.46 -25.47 -51.00
C ASN A 164 16.29 -24.84 -52.40
N LYS A 165 16.47 -23.51 -52.56
CA LYS A 165 16.50 -22.86 -53.89
C LYS A 165 17.76 -23.20 -54.68
N GLU A 166 18.88 -23.42 -53.99
CA GLU A 166 20.17 -23.71 -54.62
C GLU A 166 20.35 -25.20 -54.96
N ILE A 167 19.61 -26.10 -54.29
CA ILE A 167 19.72 -27.54 -54.50
C ILE A 167 18.61 -28.03 -55.43
N ALA A 168 18.96 -28.41 -56.66
CA ALA A 168 18.07 -29.13 -57.57
C ALA A 168 17.93 -30.61 -57.11
N THR A 169 17.00 -30.88 -56.20
CA THR A 169 16.70 -32.25 -55.73
C THR A 169 15.47 -32.80 -56.44
N ASP A 170 15.41 -34.11 -56.67
CA ASP A 170 14.23 -34.78 -57.19
C ASP A 170 13.00 -34.56 -56.26
N GLN A 171 11.79 -34.51 -56.83
CA GLN A 171 10.57 -34.20 -56.06
C GLN A 171 10.17 -35.35 -55.11
N SER A 172 10.50 -36.59 -55.47
CA SER A 172 10.17 -37.81 -54.73
C SER A 172 10.85 -37.95 -53.37
N LEU A 173 11.95 -37.22 -53.14
CA LEU A 173 12.76 -37.29 -51.91
C LEU A 173 12.50 -36.13 -50.94
N ARG A 174 11.45 -35.32 -51.18
CA ARG A 174 11.16 -34.12 -50.40
C ARG A 174 10.04 -34.39 -49.39
N ILE A 175 10.23 -33.90 -48.17
CA ILE A 175 9.19 -33.85 -47.13
C ILE A 175 8.86 -32.39 -46.90
N GLU A 176 7.58 -32.04 -47.10
CA GLU A 176 7.09 -30.67 -46.92
C GLU A 176 6.70 -30.41 -45.46
N ILE A 177 6.87 -29.15 -45.03
CA ILE A 177 6.39 -28.67 -43.72
C ILE A 177 4.91 -28.29 -43.82
N PRO A 178 4.11 -28.44 -42.74
CA PRO A 178 4.48 -28.93 -41.42
C PRO A 178 4.46 -30.46 -41.32
N PHE A 179 5.47 -31.04 -40.69
CA PHE A 179 5.51 -32.45 -40.32
C PHE A 179 6.03 -32.60 -38.89
N ILE A 180 5.81 -33.77 -38.33
CA ILE A 180 6.39 -34.20 -37.06
C ILE A 180 7.30 -35.39 -37.31
N VAL A 181 8.36 -35.53 -36.53
CA VAL A 181 9.27 -36.68 -36.61
C VAL A 181 9.18 -37.44 -35.31
N VAL A 182 8.88 -38.73 -35.43
CA VAL A 182 8.95 -39.68 -34.33
C VAL A 182 10.16 -40.58 -34.59
N ARG A 183 11.08 -40.69 -33.63
CA ARG A 183 12.28 -41.51 -33.74
C ARG A 183 12.31 -42.53 -32.61
N THR A 184 12.38 -43.81 -32.95
CA THR A 184 12.54 -44.93 -32.02
C THR A 184 13.92 -45.58 -32.17
N GLY A 185 14.27 -46.53 -31.30
CA GLY A 185 15.51 -47.30 -31.42
C GLY A 185 15.47 -48.25 -32.62
N PRO A 186 16.63 -48.57 -33.24
CA PRO A 186 16.68 -49.33 -34.49
C PRO A 186 16.11 -50.77 -34.39
N SER A 187 15.96 -51.30 -33.18
CA SER A 187 15.41 -52.64 -32.91
C SER A 187 13.96 -52.62 -32.40
N THR A 188 13.30 -51.46 -32.37
CA THR A 188 11.93 -51.34 -31.85
C THR A 188 10.94 -51.78 -32.91
N GLY A 189 10.14 -52.83 -32.64
CA GLY A 189 9.00 -53.17 -33.49
C GLY A 189 7.93 -52.08 -33.39
N ILE A 190 7.42 -51.61 -34.54
CA ILE A 190 6.36 -50.59 -34.60
C ILE A 190 5.18 -51.23 -35.31
N ASP A 191 4.07 -51.38 -34.59
CA ASP A 191 2.78 -51.73 -35.18
C ASP A 191 1.99 -50.45 -35.43
N LEU A 192 1.35 -50.40 -36.59
CA LEU A 192 0.57 -49.25 -37.06
C LEU A 192 -0.88 -49.69 -37.28
N GLU A 193 -1.79 -49.13 -36.50
CA GLU A 193 -3.22 -49.19 -36.81
C GLU A 193 -3.63 -47.90 -37.51
N VAL A 194 -4.16 -48.03 -38.72
CA VAL A 194 -4.65 -46.91 -39.53
C VAL A 194 -6.15 -47.08 -39.69
N GLU A 195 -6.93 -46.09 -39.24
CA GLU A 195 -8.38 -46.08 -39.42
C GLU A 195 -8.73 -45.90 -40.89
N ALA A 196 -9.79 -46.58 -41.36
CA ALA A 196 -10.23 -46.57 -42.76
C ALA A 196 -10.73 -45.18 -43.17
N GLY A 197 -9.80 -44.33 -43.60
CA GLY A 197 -10.01 -42.91 -43.86
C GLY A 197 -8.74 -42.08 -43.65
N GLY A 198 -7.74 -42.62 -42.94
CA GLY A 198 -6.47 -41.95 -42.68
C GLY A 198 -6.58 -40.81 -41.65
N GLU A 199 -7.74 -40.65 -41.01
CA GLU A 199 -7.99 -39.60 -40.01
C GLU A 199 -7.32 -39.90 -38.67
N ALA A 200 -7.12 -41.19 -38.35
CA ALA A 200 -6.41 -41.62 -37.15
C ALA A 200 -5.34 -42.67 -37.50
N VAL A 201 -4.15 -42.44 -36.94
CA VAL A 201 -3.03 -43.39 -36.97
C VAL A 201 -2.57 -43.59 -35.53
N SER A 202 -2.63 -44.84 -35.07
CA SER A 202 -2.24 -45.23 -33.71
C SER A 202 -0.97 -46.08 -33.79
N PRO A 203 0.22 -45.49 -33.57
CA PRO A 203 1.47 -46.22 -33.51
C PRO A 203 1.69 -46.82 -32.11
N PHE A 204 1.97 -48.12 -32.03
CA PHE A 204 2.32 -48.79 -30.78
C PHE A 204 3.72 -49.42 -30.88
N ALA A 205 4.50 -49.28 -29.80
CA ALA A 205 5.78 -49.96 -29.68
C ALA A 205 5.53 -51.39 -29.21
N VAL A 206 5.95 -52.36 -30.02
CA VAL A 206 5.85 -53.77 -29.68
C VAL A 206 7.10 -54.17 -28.91
N HIS A 207 6.93 -54.54 -27.64
CA HIS A 207 7.97 -55.20 -26.87
C HIS A 207 7.80 -56.71 -27.05
N HIS A 208 8.70 -57.33 -27.82
CA HIS A 208 8.92 -58.77 -27.78
C HIS A 208 9.77 -59.15 -26.57
#